data_AF-A0A8V5GV42-F1
#
_entry.id   AF-A0A8V5GV42-F1
#
_cell.length_a   1.000
_cell.length_b   1.000
_cell.length_c   1.000
_cell.angle_alpha   90.00
_cell.angle_beta   90.00
_cell.angle_gamma   90.00
#
_symmetry.space_group_name_H-M   'P 1'
#
loop_
_entity.id
_entity.type
_entity.pdbx_description
1 polymer ?
#
loop_
_entity_poly.entity_id
_entity_poly.type
_entity_poly.pdbx_seq_one_letter_code
_entity_poly.pdbx_strand_id
1 'polypeptide(L)' 'MIRRHKTTIFTEAKESSTVLELKRIVHGILKRPPEEQRLYKVPMGLYGVDMGLYGAAMG' A
#
# COMPACT_ATOMS: atom_id res chain seq x y z
N MET A 1 4.09 -3.00 -1.57
CA MET A 1 2.65 -3.34 -1.68
C MET A 1 1.82 -2.26 -1.02
N ILE A 2 0.69 -1.87 -1.63
CA ILE A 2 -0.25 -0.89 -1.08
C ILE A 2 -1.62 -1.56 -0.95
N ARG A 3 -2.21 -1.58 0.26
CA ARG A 3 -3.51 -2.24 0.53
C ARG A 3 -4.56 -1.24 1.02
N ARG A 4 -5.77 -1.34 0.49
CA ARG A 4 -6.95 -0.54 0.88
C ARG A 4 -8.22 -1.39 0.75
N HIS A 5 -8.93 -1.62 1.85
CA HIS A 5 -10.09 -2.52 1.89
C HIS A 5 -9.77 -3.87 1.25
N LYS A 6 -10.47 -4.25 0.16
CA LYS A 6 -10.27 -5.49 -0.61
C LYS A 6 -9.30 -5.34 -1.79
N THR A 7 -8.68 -4.17 -1.97
CA THR A 7 -7.76 -3.88 -3.07
C THR A 7 -6.31 -3.96 -2.59
N THR A 8 -5.50 -4.72 -3.34
CA THR A 8 -4.06 -4.83 -3.13
C THR A 8 -3.34 -4.47 -4.42
N ILE A 9 -2.40 -3.52 -4.34
CA ILE A 9 -1.59 -3.07 -5.46
C ILE A 9 -0.15 -3.56 -5.23
N PHE A 10 0.32 -4.40 -6.14
CA PHE A 10 1.73 -4.77 -6.25
C PHE A 10 2.41 -3.79 -7.19
N THR A 11 3.41 -3.09 -6.66
CA THR A 11 4.19 -2.10 -7.39
C THR A 11 5.57 -2.01 -6.75
N GLU A 12 6.55 -1.70 -7.58
CA GLU A 12 7.93 -1.46 -7.16
C GLU A 12 8.16 0.05 -7.00
N ALA A 13 8.93 0.40 -5.97
CA ALA A 13 9.38 1.75 -5.74
C ALA A 13 10.79 1.69 -5.14
N LYS A 14 11.61 2.70 -5.43
CA LYS A 14 12.95 2.80 -4.84
C LYS A 14 12.82 3.20 -3.38
N GLU A 15 13.81 2.85 -2.56
CA GLU A 15 13.86 3.34 -1.17
C GLU A 15 13.96 4.87 -1.10
N SER A 16 14.59 5.50 -2.10
CA SER A 16 14.67 6.96 -2.24
C SER A 16 13.39 7.61 -2.77
N SER A 17 12.37 6.83 -3.15
CA SER A 17 11.11 7.37 -3.65
C SER A 17 10.36 8.10 -2.54
N THR A 18 9.82 9.26 -2.88
CA THR A 18 9.03 10.09 -1.98
C THR A 18 7.60 9.57 -1.85
N VAL A 19 6.93 9.95 -0.76
CA VAL A 19 5.50 9.66 -0.55
C VAL A 19 4.65 10.25 -1.69
N LEU A 20 5.04 11.39 -2.26
CA LEU A 20 4.31 12.02 -3.37
C LEU A 20 4.38 11.17 -4.66
N GLU A 21 5.55 10.60 -4.97
CA GLU A 21 5.70 9.71 -6.12
C GLU A 21 4.85 8.44 -5.96
N LEU A 22 4.83 7.86 -4.77
CA LEU A 22 3.95 6.72 -4.47
C LEU A 22 2.47 7.09 -4.63
N LYS A 23 2.05 8.26 -4.17
CA LYS A 23 0.67 8.76 -4.36
C LYS A 23 0.29 8.96 -5.83
N ARG A 24 1.25 9.33 -6.69
CA ARG A 24 1.02 9.43 -8.14
C ARG A 24 0.80 8.07 -8.80
N ILE A 25 1.51 7.03 -8.35
CA ILE A 25 1.25 5.65 -8.80
C ILE A 25 -0.17 5.23 -8.41
N VAL A 26 -0.55 5.47 -7.15
CA VAL A 26 -1.91 5.18 -6.65
C VAL A 26 -2.96 6.00 -7.40
N HIS A 27 -2.68 7.26 -7.74
CA HIS A 27 -3.57 8.09 -8.56
C HIS A 27 -3.81 7.45 -9.94
N GLY A 28 -2.75 6.97 -10.60
CA GLY A 28 -2.85 6.32 -11.91
C GLY A 28 -3.79 5.12 -11.90
N ILE A 29 -3.86 4.38 -10.79
CA ILE A 29 -4.65 3.16 -10.63
C ILE A 29 -6.07 3.46 -10.11
N LEU A 30 -6.19 4.19 -9.00
CA LEU A 30 -7.46 4.42 -8.30
C LEU A 30 -8.20 5.69 -8.73
N LYS A 31 -7.58 6.51 -9.59
CA LYS A 31 -8.12 7.79 -10.09
C LYS A 31 -8.51 8.75 -8.95
N ARG A 32 -7.70 8.76 -7.88
CA ARG A 32 -7.85 9.67 -6.73
C ARG A 32 -6.68 10.64 -6.64
N PRO A 33 -6.92 11.96 -6.49
CA PRO A 33 -5.85 12.96 -6.41
C PRO A 33 -4.92 12.70 -5.21
N PRO A 34 -3.61 12.98 -5.30
CA PRO A 34 -2.64 12.73 -4.22
C PRO A 34 -3.02 13.35 -2.86
N GLU A 35 -3.72 14.47 -2.86
CA GLU A 35 -4.14 15.23 -1.69
C GLU A 35 -5.21 14.48 -0.88
N GLU A 36 -6.06 13.69 -1.55
CA GLU A 36 -7.09 12.84 -0.92
C GLU A 36 -6.52 11.54 -0.35
N GLN A 37 -5.25 11.22 -0.64
CA GLN A 37 -4.64 9.95 -0.24
C GLN A 37 -3.89 10.09 1.09
N ARG A 38 -4.08 9.11 1.98
CA ARG A 38 -3.27 8.93 3.18
C ARG A 38 -2.57 7.57 3.11
N LEU A 39 -1.24 7.61 3.02
CA LEU A 39 -0.40 6.41 3.01
C LEU A 39 0.19 6.23 4.41
N TYR A 40 0.09 5.01 4.93
CA TYR A 40 0.65 4.63 6.23
C TYR A 40 1.73 3.58 6.00
N LYS A 41 2.91 3.80 6.57
CA LYS A 41 3.89 2.74 6.76
C LYS A 41 3.39 1.91 7.92
N VAL A 42 3.14 0.62 7.71
CA VAL A 42 3.02 -0.29 8.82
C VAL A 42 4.29 -1.17 8.87
N PRO A 43 4.56 -1.89 9.96
CA PRO A 43 5.64 -2.87 10.03
C PRO A 43 5.23 -4.26 9.55
N MET A 44 6.20 -4.94 8.94
CA MET A 44 6.09 -6.25 8.30
C MET A 44 5.51 -7.34 9.22
N GLY A 45 5.82 -7.30 10.51
CA GLY A 45 5.43 -8.32 11.50
C GLY A 45 4.02 -8.22 12.06
N LEU A 46 3.22 -7.19 11.72
CA LEU A 46 1.82 -7.08 12.17
C LEU A 46 0.85 -7.90 11.31
N TYR A 47 1.39 -8.77 10.47
CA TYR A 47 0.65 -9.59 9.54
C TYR A 47 1.05 -11.01 9.74
N GLY A 48 0.14 -11.78 10.34
CA GLY A 48 0.34 -13.17 10.70
C GLY A 48 0.91 -13.98 9.53
N VAL A 49 1.69 -14.99 9.89
CA VAL A 49 2.63 -15.75 9.05
C VAL A 49 1.98 -16.44 7.83
N ASP A 50 0.65 -16.52 7.77
CA ASP A 50 -0.11 -17.01 6.61
C ASP A 50 -0.58 -15.93 5.63
N MET A 51 -0.28 -14.65 5.89
CA MET A 51 -0.43 -13.60 4.90
C MET A 51 0.90 -12.98 4.58
N GLY A 52 1.45 -13.39 3.43
CA GLY A 52 2.50 -12.66 2.74
C GLY A 52 2.18 -11.17 2.81
N LEU A 53 3.06 -10.45 3.51
CA LEU A 53 3.05 -9.01 3.72
C LEU A 53 1.65 -8.38 3.69
N TYR A 54 1.02 -8.24 4.85
CA TYR A 54 -0.11 -7.32 5.07
C TYR A 54 -1.55 -7.89 5.04
N GLY A 55 -2.01 -8.74 6.00
CA GLY A 55 -3.35 -8.55 6.64
C GLY A 55 -4.29 -9.70 7.05
N ALA A 56 -4.07 -10.36 8.21
CA ALA A 56 -5.03 -11.09 9.11
C ALA A 56 -5.75 -12.37 8.63
N ALA A 57 -5.55 -13.47 9.37
CA ALA A 57 -6.19 -14.79 9.18
C ALA A 57 -7.71 -14.69 8.90
N MET A 58 -8.13 -15.31 7.80
CA MET A 58 -9.53 -15.46 7.45
C MET A 58 -10.08 -16.70 8.17
N GLY A 59 -10.94 -16.47 9.16
CA GLY A 59 -11.96 -17.43 9.59
C GLY A 59 -13.27 -17.16 8.86
#